data_AF-A0AAU8Y0S7-F1
#
_entry.id   AF-A0AAU8Y0S7-F1
#
_cell.length_a   1.000
_cell.length_b   1.000
_cell.length_c   1.000
_cell.angle_alpha   90.00
_cell.angle_beta   90.00
_cell.angle_gamma   90.00
#
_symmetry.space_group_name_H-M   'P 1'
#
loop_
_entity.id
_entity.type
_entity.pdbx_description
1 polymer ?
#
loop_
_entity_poly.entity_id
_entity_poly.type
_entity_poly.pdbx_seq_one_letter_code
_entity_poly.pdbx_strand_id
1 'polypeptide(L)'
;MRVTSLSVSSADTLYRRHGIDVVSFGNSLHDPDCYYLIRTFDSAEKMAAVLNAFYASDDWRSGPREDIIRSIETSIKTVMNLPSESVEGLRLQS
;
A
#
# COMPACT_ATOMS: atom_id res chain seq x y z
N MET A 1 -3.16 17.48 10.56
CA MET A 1 -2.09 17.54 9.55
C MET A 1 -2.75 17.28 8.21
N ARG A 2 -2.69 18.17 7.22
CA ARG A 2 -3.27 17.86 5.89
C ARG A 2 -2.35 16.85 5.23
N VAL A 3 -2.74 15.57 5.21
CA VAL A 3 -2.16 14.56 4.32
C VAL A 3 -2.54 14.97 2.90
N THR A 4 -1.78 15.91 2.33
CA THR A 4 -1.89 16.28 0.92
C THR A 4 -1.54 15.05 0.10
N SER A 5 -2.43 14.69 -0.82
CA SER A 5 -2.38 13.53 -1.72
C SER A 5 -1.06 13.30 -2.50
N LEU A 6 -0.04 14.14 -2.34
CA LEU A 6 1.28 14.01 -2.94
C LEU A 6 2.11 12.84 -2.38
N SER A 7 2.03 12.52 -1.08
CA SER A 7 2.87 11.45 -0.48
C SER A 7 2.38 10.05 -0.86
N VAL A 8 1.07 9.88 -0.95
CA VAL A 8 0.40 8.63 -1.31
C VAL A 8 0.55 8.29 -2.80
N SER A 9 0.35 9.27 -3.68
CA SER A 9 0.52 9.08 -5.13
C SER A 9 1.96 8.76 -5.52
N SER A 10 2.94 9.38 -4.84
CA SER A 10 4.35 9.07 -5.01
C SER A 10 4.70 7.65 -4.51
N ALA A 11 4.02 7.19 -3.45
CA ALA A 11 4.18 5.84 -2.93
C ALA A 11 3.58 4.78 -3.87
N ASP A 12 2.40 5.02 -4.47
CA ASP A 12 1.81 4.12 -5.49
C ASP A 12 2.77 3.87 -6.65
N THR A 13 3.35 4.94 -7.21
CA THR A 13 4.32 4.81 -8.30
C THR A 13 5.53 3.97 -7.85
N LEU A 14 5.99 4.17 -6.62
CA LEU A 14 7.10 3.41 -6.07
C LEU A 14 6.76 1.92 -5.87
N TYR A 15 5.57 1.59 -5.35
CA TYR A 15 5.12 0.20 -5.23
C TYR A 15 5.07 -0.49 -6.60
N ARG A 16 4.46 0.16 -7.60
CA ARG A 16 4.35 -0.40 -8.96
C ARG A 16 5.70 -0.62 -9.63
N ARG A 17 6.67 0.28 -9.43
CA ARG A 17 8.06 0.10 -9.93
C ARG A 17 8.74 -1.15 -9.37
N HIS A 18 8.39 -1.54 -8.15
CA HIS A 18 8.90 -2.76 -7.51
C HIS A 18 8.03 -3.99 -7.79
N GLY A 19 7.13 -3.92 -8.79
CA GLY A 19 6.29 -5.04 -9.19
C GLY A 19 5.17 -5.38 -8.21
N ILE A 20 4.84 -4.46 -7.28
CA ILE A 20 3.71 -4.63 -6.37
C ILE A 20 2.45 -4.12 -7.07
N ASP A 21 1.48 -5.02 -7.21
CA ASP A 21 0.16 -4.69 -7.76
C ASP A 21 -0.70 -4.01 -6.69
N VAL A 22 -0.94 -2.71 -6.89
CA VAL A 22 -1.80 -1.88 -6.06
C VAL A 22 -3.23 -1.99 -6.57
N VAL A 23 -4.10 -2.59 -5.75
CA VAL A 23 -5.51 -2.83 -6.08
C VAL A 23 -6.32 -1.54 -5.90
N SER A 24 -6.22 -0.92 -4.74
CA SER A 24 -6.98 0.27 -4.37
C SER A 24 -6.33 0.95 -3.17
N PHE A 25 -6.51 2.26 -3.06
CA PHE A 25 -5.95 3.04 -1.97
C PHE A 25 -6.72 4.33 -1.76
N GLY A 26 -6.72 4.86 -0.54
CA GLY A 26 -7.43 6.10 -0.23
C GLY A 26 -7.69 6.30 1.26
N ASN A 27 -8.45 7.33 1.60
CA ASN A 27 -8.89 7.55 2.96
C ASN A 27 -9.99 6.56 3.36
N SER A 28 -9.99 6.18 4.63
CA SER A 28 -11.08 5.41 5.21
C SER A 28 -12.37 6.22 5.19
N LEU A 29 -13.51 5.57 4.92
CA LEU A 29 -14.81 6.25 4.89
C LEU A 29 -15.25 6.77 6.27
N HIS A 30 -14.85 6.10 7.35
CA HIS A 30 -15.27 6.43 8.71
C HIS A 30 -14.41 7.51 9.37
N ASP A 31 -13.21 7.77 8.85
CA ASP A 31 -12.29 8.76 9.40
C ASP A 31 -11.33 9.26 8.31
N PRO A 32 -11.34 10.57 7.98
CA PRO A 32 -10.49 11.15 6.96
C PRO A 32 -8.99 11.17 7.32
N ASP A 33 -8.61 11.01 8.58
CA ASP A 33 -7.19 10.88 8.99
C ASP A 33 -6.70 9.43 8.89
N CYS A 34 -7.63 8.48 8.72
CA CYS A 34 -7.29 7.09 8.44
C CYS A 34 -7.14 6.84 6.94
N TYR A 35 -6.23 5.95 6.60
CA TYR A 35 -5.86 5.64 5.22
C TYR A 35 -5.71 4.13 5.02
N TYR A 36 -6.05 3.64 3.83
CA TYR A 36 -5.90 2.24 3.46
C TYR A 36 -5.11 2.05 2.17
N LEU A 37 -4.42 0.92 2.08
CA LEU A 37 -3.70 0.45 0.89
C LEU A 37 -3.98 -1.04 0.72
N ILE A 38 -4.59 -1.42 -0.40
CA ILE A 38 -4.84 -2.81 -0.79
C ILE A 38 -3.86 -3.18 -1.89
N ARG A 39 -3.18 -4.31 -1.68
CA ARG A 39 -2.22 -4.90 -2.62
C ARG A 39 -2.56 -6.36 -2.81
N THR A 40 -2.32 -6.89 -3.99
CA THR A 40 -2.51 -8.32 -4.27
C THR A 40 -1.19 -9.01 -4.58
N PHE A 41 -1.15 -10.31 -4.29
CA PHE A 41 -0.01 -11.19 -4.51
C PHE A 41 -0.53 -12.59 -4.82
N ASP A 42 0.19 -13.36 -5.65
CA ASP A 42 -0.25 -14.72 -6.02
C ASP A 42 -0.27 -15.69 -4.84
N SER A 43 0.57 -15.47 -3.82
CA SER A 43 0.65 -16.29 -2.61
C SER A 43 1.24 -15.52 -1.43
N ALA A 44 1.07 -16.06 -0.22
CA ALA A 44 1.65 -15.47 0.99
C ALA A 44 3.19 -15.49 0.99
N GLU A 45 3.81 -16.53 0.41
CA GLU A 45 5.26 -16.66 0.27
C GLU A 45 5.80 -15.60 -0.69
N LYS A 46 5.15 -15.42 -1.84
CA LYS A 46 5.48 -14.36 -2.81
C LYS A 46 5.31 -12.98 -2.21
N MET A 47 4.22 -12.73 -1.48
CA MET A 47 4.01 -11.50 -0.73
C MET A 47 5.19 -11.22 0.20
N ALA A 48 5.59 -12.19 1.02
CA ALA A 48 6.71 -12.01 1.95
C ALA A 48 8.02 -11.69 1.23
N ALA A 49 8.35 -12.41 0.16
CA ALA A 49 9.55 -12.18 -0.63
C ALA A 49 9.59 -10.78 -1.26
N VAL A 50 8.50 -10.39 -1.94
CA VAL A 50 8.39 -9.07 -2.61
C VAL A 50 8.45 -7.93 -1.59
N LEU A 51 7.70 -8.03 -0.49
CA LEU A 51 7.69 -6.98 0.52
C LEU A 51 9.03 -6.86 1.25
N ASN A 52 9.70 -7.97 1.54
CA ASN A 52 11.03 -7.93 2.14
C ASN A 52 12.04 -7.23 1.22
N ALA A 53 12.02 -7.55 -0.08
CA ALA A 53 12.88 -6.87 -1.06
C ALA A 53 12.54 -5.37 -1.18
N PHE A 54 11.25 -5.03 -1.27
CA PHE A 54 10.78 -3.65 -1.35
C PHE A 54 11.23 -2.80 -0.16
N TYR A 55 10.93 -3.25 1.07
CA TYR A 55 11.32 -2.51 2.27
C TYR A 55 12.83 -2.51 2.52
N ALA A 56 13.56 -3.41 1.84
CA ALA A 56 15.01 -3.44 1.80
C ALA A 56 15.64 -2.66 0.63
N SER A 57 14.86 -1.99 -0.21
CA SER A 57 15.39 -1.19 -1.32
C SER A 57 15.82 0.21 -0.87
N ASP A 58 16.80 0.77 -1.57
CA ASP A 58 17.23 2.16 -1.36
C ASP A 58 16.13 3.14 -1.77
N ASP A 59 15.37 2.83 -2.83
CA ASP A 59 14.22 3.64 -3.24
C ASP A 59 13.20 3.84 -2.11
N TRP A 60 12.96 2.80 -1.28
CA TRP A 60 12.12 2.94 -0.10
C TRP A 60 12.86 3.68 1.01
N ARG A 61 14.06 3.23 1.39
CA ARG A 61 14.78 3.75 2.57
C ARG A 61 15.17 5.21 2.44
N SER A 62 15.61 5.64 1.26
CA SER A 62 15.99 7.01 0.94
C SER A 62 14.87 7.81 0.27
N GLY A 63 13.76 7.16 -0.07
CA GLY A 63 12.56 7.80 -0.59
C GLY A 63 11.56 8.14 0.52
N PRO A 64 10.27 7.82 0.36
CA PRO A 64 9.20 8.37 1.18
C PRO A 64 9.09 7.76 2.58
N ARG A 65 9.97 6.82 2.95
CA ARG A 65 9.86 6.03 4.19
C ARG A 65 9.69 6.90 5.44
N GLU A 66 10.56 7.88 5.64
CA GLU A 66 10.57 8.66 6.88
C GLU A 66 9.29 9.49 7.02
N ASP A 67 8.85 10.13 5.94
CA ASP A 67 7.64 10.96 5.96
C ASP A 67 6.38 10.11 6.18
N ILE A 68 6.32 8.92 5.58
CA ILE A 68 5.22 7.97 5.80
C ILE A 68 5.22 7.48 7.25
N ILE A 69 6.35 6.97 7.76
CA ILE A 69 6.43 6.43 9.13
C ILE A 69 6.10 7.51 10.17
N ARG A 70 6.59 8.74 9.98
CA ARG A 70 6.31 9.86 10.88
C ARG A 70 4.83 10.26 10.92
N SER A 71 4.08 9.94 9.86
CA SER A 71 2.66 10.24 9.74
C SER A 71 1.76 9.15 10.32
N ILE A 72 2.31 8.00 10.73
CA ILE A 72 1.53 6.86 11.22
C ILE A 72 1.61 6.83 12.75
N GLU A 73 0.49 7.10 13.41
CA GLU A 73 0.36 6.85 14.86
C GLU A 73 0.11 5.37 15.15
N THR A 74 -0.80 4.74 14.40
CA THR A 74 -1.14 3.33 14.51
C THR A 74 -1.31 2.72 13.12
N SER A 75 -0.90 1.45 12.94
CA SER A 75 -1.15 0.70 11.70
C SER A 75 -1.62 -0.72 11.99
N ILE A 76 -2.50 -1.22 11.13
CA ILE A 76 -3.02 -2.59 11.16
C ILE A 76 -2.79 -3.20 9.79
N LYS A 77 -2.39 -4.47 9.77
CA LYS A 77 -2.22 -5.26 8.54
C LYS A 77 -3.08 -6.53 8.63
N THR A 78 -3.91 -6.72 7.63
CA THR A 78 -4.71 -7.94 7.44
C THR A 78 -4.27 -8.64 6.16
N VAL A 79 -4.20 -9.97 6.18
CA VAL A 79 -3.92 -10.81 5.01
C VAL A 79 -5.07 -11.79 4.87
N MET A 80 -5.64 -11.87 3.67
CA MET A 80 -6.81 -12.70 3.39
C MET A 80 -6.71 -13.30 1.98
N ASN A 81 -7.25 -14.51 1.82
CA ASN A 81 -7.39 -15.14 0.51
C ASN A 81 -8.71 -14.70 -0.11
N LEU A 82 -8.65 -14.21 -1.35
CA LEU A 82 -9.81 -13.79 -2.13
C LEU A 82 -9.72 -14.41 -3.53
N PRO A 83 -10.86 -14.77 -4.15
CA PRO A 83 -10.86 -15.13 -5.55
C PRO A 83 -10.54 -13.91 -6.42
N SER A 84 -9.95 -14.13 -7.59
CA SER A 84 -9.50 -13.04 -8.48
C SER A 84 -10.62 -12.08 -8.85
N GLU A 85 -11.85 -12.57 -9.04
CA GLU A 85 -13.02 -11.73 -9.32
C GLU A 85 -13.30 -10.71 -8.20
N SER A 86 -13.18 -11.11 -6.93
CA SER A 86 -13.35 -10.18 -5.81
C SER A 86 -12.24 -9.13 -5.77
N VAL A 87 -11.02 -9.53 -6.11
CA VAL A 87 -9.87 -8.62 -6.20
C VAL A 87 -10.08 -7.58 -7.31
N GLU A 88 -10.58 -7.99 -8.48
CA GLU A 88 -10.94 -7.06 -9.55
C GLU A 88 -12.11 -6.15 -9.19
N GLY A 89 -13.12 -6.66 -8.49
CA GLY A 89 -14.24 -5.86 -7.99
C GLY A 89 -13.81 -4.70 -7.08
N LEU A 90 -12.69 -4.84 -6.35
CA LEU A 90 -12.13 -3.77 -5.51
C LEU A 90 -11.46 -2.66 -6.32
N ARG A 91 -10.96 -2.93 -7.53
CA ARG A 91 -10.33 -1.92 -8.40
C ARG A 91 -11.33 -0.91 -8.96
N LEU A 92 -12.58 -1.35 -9.16
CA LEU A 92 -13.65 -0.54 -9.76
C LEU A 92 -14.26 0.49 -8.79
N GLN A 93 -13.90 0.44 -7.51
CA GLN A 93 -14.43 1.34 -6.46
C GLN A 93 -13.49 2.51 -6.12
N SER A 94 -12.33 2.62 -6.79
CA SER A 94 -11.34 3.68 -6.60
C SER A 94 -11.44 4.81 -7.61
#